data_AF-A0A535EZW5-F1
#
_entry.id   AF-A0A535EZW5-F1
#
_cell.length_a   1.000
_cell.length_b   1.000
_cell.length_c   1.000
_cell.angle_alpha   90.00
_cell.angle_beta   90.00
_cell.angle_gamma   90.00
#
_symmetry.space_group_name_H-M   'P 1'
#
loop_
_entity.id
_entity.type
_entity.pdbx_description
1 polymer ?
#
loop_
_entity_poly.entity_id
_entity_poly.type
_entity_poly.pdbx_seq_one_letter_code
_entity_poly.pdbx_strand_id
1 'polypeptide(L)' 'MDTFAQPLDVTIKRIDKGLPLPTYATSGSVGFDLLCREDTEIAPRKLGLIPGNVVVRTPPGYMLLLTMRS' A
#
# COMPACT_ATOMS: atom_id res chain seq x y z
N MET A 1 -0.34 -28.98 8.73
CA MET A 1 -1.65 -28.28 8.68
C MET A 1 -1.40 -27.11 7.76
N ASP A 2 -1.44 -27.34 6.45
CA ASP A 2 -0.83 -26.44 5.45
C ASP A 2 -1.78 -26.27 4.26
N THR A 3 -2.96 -25.69 4.51
CA THR A 3 -4.03 -25.70 3.50
C THR A 3 -4.60 -24.32 3.15
N PHE A 4 -3.84 -23.21 3.30
CA PHE A 4 -4.34 -21.89 2.89
C PHE A 4 -3.33 -20.91 2.27
N ALA A 5 -2.11 -21.33 1.95
CA ALA A 5 -1.16 -20.44 1.26
C ALA A 5 -1.14 -20.77 -0.23
N GLN A 6 -2.14 -20.33 -0.98
CA GLN A 6 -1.90 -20.10 -2.41
C GLN A 6 -1.08 -18.81 -2.52
N PRO A 7 0.10 -18.82 -3.17
CA PRO A 7 0.83 -17.59 -3.42
C PRO A 7 -0.04 -16.70 -4.31
N LEU A 8 -0.53 -15.60 -3.75
CA LEU A 8 -1.27 -14.57 -4.48
C LEU A 8 -0.29 -13.79 -5.32
N ASP A 9 -0.39 -13.90 -6.64
CA ASP A 9 0.38 -13.05 -7.54
C ASP A 9 -0.23 -11.64 -7.53
N VAL A 10 0.52 -10.69 -6.98
CA VAL A 10 0.12 -9.28 -6.91
C VAL A 10 1.02 -8.49 -7.85
N THR A 11 0.44 -8.04 -8.96
CA THR A 11 1.17 -7.17 -9.89
C THR A 11 1.14 -5.72 -9.41
N ILE A 12 2.32 -5.14 -9.21
CA ILE A 12 2.47 -3.75 -8.77
C ILE A 12 3.24 -2.95 -9.82
N LYS A 13 2.70 -1.80 -10.21
CA LYS A 13 3.42 -0.78 -10.97
C LYS A 13 3.81 0.37 -10.03
N ARG A 14 5.11 0.64 -9.94
CA ARG A 14 5.62 1.88 -9.33
C ARG A 14 5.54 3.03 -10.33
N ILE A 15 5.05 4.17 -9.90
CA ILE A 15 4.99 5.38 -10.73
C ILE A 15 6.38 6.02 -10.81
N ASP A 16 7.01 6.23 -9.65
CA ASP A 16 8.43 6.52 -9.52
C ASP A 16 9.21 5.26 -9.09
N LYS A 17 10.17 4.84 -9.91
CA LYS A 17 11.00 3.65 -9.67
C LYS A 17 12.19 3.90 -8.74
N GLY A 18 12.53 5.17 -8.47
CA GLY A 18 13.53 5.55 -7.47
C GLY A 18 13.03 5.37 -6.04
N LEU A 19 11.71 5.36 -5.85
CA LEU A 19 11.07 5.09 -4.57
C LEU A 19 10.86 3.57 -4.35
N PRO A 20 10.93 3.10 -3.09
CA PRO A 20 10.81 1.68 -2.77
C PRO A 20 9.38 1.17 -2.97
N LEU A 21 9.23 -0.16 -2.98
CA LEU A 21 7.93 -0.79 -2.81
C LEU A 21 7.44 -0.65 -1.36
N PRO A 22 6.11 -0.73 -1.12
CA PRO A 22 5.56 -0.82 0.23
C PRO A 22 6.18 -1.98 1.00
N THR A 23 6.42 -1.77 2.30
CA THR A 23 7.08 -2.76 3.16
C THR A 23 6.23 -3.10 4.37
N TYR A 24 6.28 -4.36 4.79
CA TYR A 24 5.81 -4.78 6.10
C TYR A 24 6.84 -4.37 7.15
N ALA A 25 6.39 -3.76 8.26
CA ALA A 25 7.30 -3.29 9.30
C ALA A 25 7.91 -4.44 10.11
N THR A 26 7.15 -5.52 10.32
CA THR A 26 7.54 -6.70 11.12
C THR A 26 7.00 -7.98 10.51
N SER A 27 7.49 -9.13 10.96
CA SER A 27 7.02 -10.45 10.52
C SER A 27 5.54 -10.73 10.84
N GLY A 28 4.98 -10.09 11.87
CA GLY A 28 3.58 -10.22 12.26
C GLY A 28 2.66 -9.13 11.70
N SER A 29 3.18 -8.25 10.83
CA SER A 29 2.39 -7.14 10.27
C SER A 29 1.34 -7.65 9.29
N VAL A 30 0.09 -7.23 9.49
CA VAL A 30 -1.04 -7.59 8.61
C VAL A 30 -1.24 -6.60 7.46
N GLY A 31 -0.67 -5.40 7.59
CA GLY A 31 -0.65 -4.36 6.55
C GLY A 31 0.77 -3.95 6.22
N PHE A 32 0.93 -3.27 5.08
CA PHE A 32 2.18 -2.68 4.63
C PHE A 32 2.04 -1.16 4.55
N ASP A 33 3.14 -0.47 4.77
CA ASP A 33 3.16 0.99 4.79
C ASP A 33 3.20 1.56 3.36
N LEU A 34 2.32 2.52 3.09
CA LEU A 34 2.34 3.31 1.87
C LEU A 34 3.10 4.61 2.12
N LEU A 35 3.91 5.01 1.13
CA LEU A 35 4.61 6.29 1.13
C LEU A 35 3.90 7.32 0.25
N CYS A 36 4.06 8.59 0.61
CA CYS A 36 3.70 9.73 -0.21
C CYS A 36 4.76 9.89 -1.30
N ARG A 37 4.35 10.04 -2.57
CA ARG A 37 5.29 10.27 -3.68
C ARG A 37 5.80 11.71 -3.71
N GLU A 38 4.98 12.64 -3.24
CA GLU A 38 5.23 14.09 -3.30
C GLU A 38 4.96 14.69 -1.93
N ASP A 39 5.74 15.71 -1.55
CA ASP A 39 5.48 16.50 -0.36
C ASP A 39 4.10 17.16 -0.48
N THR A 40 3.24 16.92 0.50
CA THR A 40 1.85 17.38 0.48
C THR A 40 1.51 18.02 1.82
N GLU A 41 1.08 19.29 1.80
CA GLU A 41 0.58 20.00 2.97
C GLU A 41 -0.96 19.95 3.00
N ILE A 42 -1.54 19.57 4.14
CA ILE A 42 -2.99 19.59 4.35
C ILE A 42 -3.30 20.62 5.45
N ALA A 43 -3.92 21.74 5.06
CA ALA A 43 -4.27 22.79 5.99
C ALA A 43 -5.35 22.35 7.02
N PRO A 44 -5.43 23.01 8.18
CA PRO A 44 -6.44 22.70 9.19
C PRO A 44 -7.86 22.68 8.63
N ARG A 45 -8.63 21.65 9.00
CA ARG A 45 -10.04 21.45 8.60
C ARG A 45 -10.24 21.32 7.07
N LYS A 46 -9.23 20.83 6.35
CA LYS A 46 -9.33 20.51 4.92
C LYS A 46 -9.18 19.00 4.67
N LEU A 47 -9.70 18.56 3.53
CA LEU A 47 -9.45 17.23 2.98
C LEU A 47 -8.38 17.36 1.89
N GLY A 48 -7.40 16.48 1.91
CA GLY A 48 -6.35 16.39 0.90
C GLY A 48 -6.31 14.98 0.30
N LEU A 49 -6.05 14.90 -1.01
CA LEU A 49 -5.72 13.65 -1.68
C LEU A 49 -4.21 13.60 -1.84
N ILE A 50 -3.57 12.65 -1.15
CA ILE A 50 -2.11 12.52 -1.16
C ILE A 50 -1.70 11.56 -2.30
N PRO A 51 -0.80 11.96 -3.21
CA PRO A 51 -0.32 11.08 -4.27
C PRO A 51 0.48 9.90 -3.71
N GLY A 52 -0.03 8.68 -3.90
CA GLY A 52 0.73 7.45 -3.65
C GLY A 52 1.69 7.12 -4.79
N ASN A 53 2.54 6.09 -4.58
CA ASN A 53 3.53 5.67 -5.59
C ASN A 53 3.20 4.35 -6.31
N VAL A 54 2.15 3.63 -5.91
CA VAL A 54 1.84 2.31 -6.45
C VAL A 54 0.46 2.23 -7.10
N VAL A 55 0.40 1.54 -8.23
CA VAL A 55 -0.83 1.03 -8.83
C VAL A 55 -0.82 -0.48 -8.65
N VAL A 56 -1.85 -1.01 -7.98
CA VAL A 56 -1.92 -2.42 -7.58
C VAL A 56 -3.04 -3.10 -8.36
N ARG A 57 -2.71 -4.20 -9.03
CA ARG A 57 -3.72 -5.14 -9.54
C ARG A 57 -4.04 -6.13 -8.43
N THR A 58 -5.19 -5.98 -7.80
CA THR A 58 -5.62 -6.93 -6.77
C THR A 58 -6.01 -8.27 -7.41
N PRO A 59 -5.72 -9.40 -6.75
CA PRO A 59 -6.20 -10.70 -7.19
C PRO A 59 -7.74 -10.80 -7.13
N PRO A 60 -8.38 -11.66 -7.93
CA PRO A 60 -9.82 -11.89 -7.86
C PRO A 60 -10.28 -12.30 -6.45
N GLY A 61 -11.33 -11.65 -5.93
CA GLY A 61 -11.85 -11.91 -4.58
C GLY A 61 -11.13 -11.17 -3.45
N TYR A 62 -10.12 -10.36 -3.76
CA TYR A 62 -9.37 -9.56 -2.78
C TYR A 62 -9.53 -8.06 -3.05
N MET A 63 -9.29 -7.26 -2.01
CA MET A 63 -9.27 -5.81 -2.09
C MET A 63 -7.99 -5.23 -1.47
N LEU A 64 -7.59 -4.05 -1.94
CA LEU A 64 -6.63 -3.20 -1.24
C LEU A 64 -7.42 -2.22 -0.36
N LEU A 65 -7.41 -2.45 0.95
CA LEU A 65 -8.04 -1.54 1.92
C LEU A 65 -6.98 -0.60 2.50
N LEU A 66 -7.24 0.71 2.46
CA LEU A 66 -6.43 1.70 3.16
C LEU A 66 -7.04 1.94 4.54
N THR A 67 -6.19 1.91 5.56
CA THR A 67 -6.56 2.20 6.95
C THR A 67 -5.53 3.14 7.57
N MET A 68 -5.93 3.83 8.64
CA MET A 68 -5.02 4.69 9.40
C MET A 68 -3.97 3.85 10.11
N ARG A 69 -2.74 4.36 10.14
CA ARG A 69 -1.71 3.91 11.07
C ARG A 69 -1.89 4.65 12.40
N SER A 70 -1.58 3.98 13.51
CA SER A 70 -1.67 4.53 14.88
C SER A 70 -0.56 5.53 15.17
#